data_AF-A0A662S330-F1
#
_entry.id   AF-A0A662S330-F1
#
_cell.length_a   1.000
_cell.length_b   1.000
_cell.length_c   1.000
_cell.angle_alpha   90.00
_cell.angle_beta   90.00
_cell.angle_gamma   90.00
#
_symmetry.space_group_name_H-M   'P 1'
#
loop_
_entity.id
_entity.type
_entity.pdbx_description
1 polymer ?
#
loop_
_entity_poly.entity_id
_entity_poly.type
_entity_poly.pdbx_seq_one_letter_code
_entity_poly.pdbx_strand_id
1 'polypeptide(L)'
;MGDKIPEVRLDPFVHWPDTMMIELKGEGLLFTSDMFGSHGASRSIYHDKSPDQFELRDYYASILMVYSNMVERALKKVEELNPRLIAPMSPSQGGSCYSGALQEMGFLETLI
;
A
#
# COMPACT_ATOMS: atom_id res chain seq x y z
N MET A 1 -12.32 4.25 -19.51
CA MET A 1 -11.02 4.74 -19.01
C MET A 1 -10.48 5.68 -20.06
N GLY A 2 -10.13 6.92 -19.72
CA GLY A 2 -9.62 7.89 -20.72
C GLY A 2 -8.26 7.49 -21.30
N ASP A 3 -7.55 8.43 -21.94
CA ASP A 3 -6.25 8.24 -22.61
C ASP A 3 -5.07 7.81 -21.70
N LYS A 4 -5.34 7.39 -20.46
CA LYS A 4 -4.33 7.02 -19.48
C LYS A 4 -4.15 5.51 -19.47
N ILE A 5 -2.92 5.08 -19.72
CA ILE A 5 -2.53 3.68 -19.69
C ILE A 5 -1.93 3.40 -18.30
N PRO A 6 -2.54 2.54 -17.48
CA PRO A 6 -1.96 2.15 -16.20
C PRO A 6 -0.72 1.29 -16.42
N GLU A 7 0.31 1.52 -15.62
CA GLU A 7 1.47 0.65 -15.55
C GLU A 7 1.28 -0.39 -14.47
N VAL A 8 1.42 -1.66 -14.83
CA VAL A 8 1.30 -2.79 -13.91
C VAL A 8 2.68 -3.32 -13.60
N ARG A 9 2.96 -3.55 -12.32
CA ARG A 9 4.17 -4.23 -11.85
C ARG A 9 3.80 -5.39 -10.97
N LEU A 10 4.55 -6.48 -11.13
CA LEU A 10 4.40 -7.68 -10.33
C LEU A 10 5.34 -7.59 -9.12
N ASP A 11 4.78 -7.82 -7.96
CA ASP A 11 5.47 -7.83 -6.67
C ASP A 11 5.13 -9.15 -5.96
N PRO A 12 5.58 -10.29 -6.53
CA PRO A 12 5.17 -11.60 -6.07
C PRO A 12 5.60 -11.84 -4.63
N PHE A 13 4.72 -12.50 -3.88
CA PHE A 13 4.92 -12.90 -2.49
C PHE A 13 5.02 -11.75 -1.48
N VAL A 14 4.57 -10.54 -1.81
CA VAL A 14 4.30 -9.51 -0.77
C VAL A 14 3.13 -9.95 0.13
N HIS A 15 2.15 -10.66 -0.43
CA HIS A 15 1.13 -11.42 0.30
C HIS A 15 0.71 -12.67 -0.48
N TRP A 16 0.49 -12.51 -1.79
CA TRP A 16 0.14 -13.58 -2.73
C TRP A 16 1.20 -13.74 -3.82
N PRO A 17 1.32 -14.93 -4.46
CA PRO A 17 2.28 -15.16 -5.56
C PRO A 17 2.07 -14.24 -6.76
N ASP A 18 0.86 -13.72 -6.93
CA ASP A 18 0.39 -12.88 -8.02
C ASP A 18 0.11 -11.43 -7.58
N THR A 19 0.61 -11.00 -6.42
CA THR A 19 0.48 -9.61 -5.97
C THR A 19 1.02 -8.64 -7.02
N MET A 20 0.23 -7.61 -7.33
CA MET A 20 0.53 -6.56 -8.31
C MET A 20 0.35 -5.18 -7.71
N MET A 21 1.18 -4.24 -8.15
CA MET A 21 0.97 -2.81 -7.99
C MET A 21 0.62 -2.16 -9.33
N ILE A 22 -0.32 -1.22 -9.31
CA ILE A 22 -0.78 -0.51 -10.51
C ILE A 22 -0.58 0.98 -10.31
N GLU A 23 0.19 1.60 -11.20
CA GLU A 23 0.44 3.05 -11.17
C GLU A 23 -0.37 3.74 -12.27
N LEU A 24 -1.06 4.82 -11.92
CA LEU A 24 -1.66 5.72 -12.88
C LEU A 24 -0.75 6.93 -13.11
N LYS A 25 0.16 6.80 -14.08
CA LYS A 25 1.13 7.84 -14.42
C LYS A 25 0.45 9.17 -14.76
N GLY A 26 0.96 10.26 -14.18
CA GLY A 26 0.42 11.62 -14.30
C GLY A 26 -0.57 12.03 -13.21
N GLU A 27 -1.12 11.08 -12.44
CA GLU A 27 -1.99 11.37 -11.29
C GLU A 27 -1.28 11.20 -9.93
N GLY A 28 -0.13 10.50 -9.94
CA GLY A 28 0.58 10.12 -8.73
C GLY A 28 -0.21 9.14 -7.86
N LEU A 29 -1.09 8.32 -8.47
CA LEU A 29 -1.85 7.29 -7.78
C LEU A 29 -1.14 5.94 -7.93
N LEU A 30 -0.95 5.27 -6.80
CA LEU A 30 -0.44 3.91 -6.74
C LEU A 30 -1.44 3.00 -6.03
N PHE A 31 -1.84 1.94 -6.71
CA PHE A 31 -2.67 0.88 -6.15
C PHE A 31 -1.77 -0.28 -5.71
N THR A 32 -1.90 -0.74 -4.46
CA THR A 32 -0.88 -1.59 -3.81
C THR A 32 -1.39 -2.97 -3.34
N SER A 33 -2.55 -3.41 -3.83
CA SER A 33 -3.23 -4.63 -3.34
C SER A 33 -3.37 -4.60 -1.81
N ASP A 34 -2.64 -5.49 -1.12
CA ASP A 34 -2.70 -5.73 0.32
C ASP A 34 -1.56 -5.06 1.11
N MET A 35 -0.52 -4.53 0.44
CA MET A 35 0.73 -4.13 1.12
C MET A 35 0.54 -3.00 2.15
N PHE A 36 -0.40 -2.10 1.89
CA PHE A 36 -0.78 -1.00 2.79
C PHE A 36 -2.21 -1.20 3.34
N GLY A 37 -2.69 -2.45 3.36
CA GLY A 37 -4.00 -2.80 3.87
C GLY A 37 -4.14 -2.60 5.38
N SER A 38 -5.38 -2.63 5.86
CA SER A 38 -5.69 -2.76 7.28
C SER A 38 -6.99 -3.55 7.46
N HIS A 39 -7.24 -4.04 8.67
CA HIS A 39 -8.52 -4.69 9.02
C HIS A 39 -9.59 -3.68 9.47
N GLY A 40 -9.30 -2.38 9.39
CA GLY A 40 -10.14 -1.32 9.92
C GLY A 40 -11.38 -1.05 9.07
N ALA A 41 -12.54 -0.88 9.69
CA ALA A 41 -13.72 -0.38 9.01
C ALA A 41 -13.89 1.11 9.31
N SER A 42 -13.43 1.97 8.39
CA SER A 42 -13.60 3.43 8.50
C SER A 42 -14.76 3.93 7.66
N ARG A 43 -15.43 4.99 8.13
CA ARG A 43 -16.40 5.76 7.33
C ARG A 43 -15.72 6.79 6.43
N SER A 44 -14.45 7.11 6.71
CA SER A 44 -13.62 7.94 5.84
C SER A 44 -12.97 7.08 4.77
N ILE A 45 -12.84 7.65 3.57
CA ILE A 45 -12.10 7.02 2.46
C ILE A 45 -10.61 7.38 2.55
N TYR A 46 -10.28 8.50 3.20
CA TYR A 46 -8.92 9.00 3.31
C TYR A 46 -8.44 8.97 4.76
N HIS A 47 -7.14 8.73 4.93
CA HIS A 47 -6.44 8.91 6.20
C HIS A 47 -5.78 10.29 6.22
N ASP A 48 -6.59 11.32 6.45
CA ASP A 48 -6.17 12.72 6.48
C ASP A 48 -5.57 13.13 7.84
N LYS A 49 -5.82 12.33 8.88
CA LYS A 49 -5.16 12.42 10.18
C LYS A 49 -4.32 11.17 10.33
N SER A 50 -3.11 11.30 10.90
CA SER A 50 -2.15 10.20 11.12
C SER A 50 -2.90 8.87 11.20
N PRO A 51 -2.58 7.91 10.32
CA PRO A 51 -3.27 6.65 10.34
C PRO A 51 -3.30 6.11 11.76
N ASP A 52 -4.34 5.38 12.11
CA ASP A 52 -4.25 4.55 13.31
C ASP A 52 -3.17 3.51 13.03
N GLN A 53 -1.93 3.90 13.35
CA GLN A 53 -0.71 3.14 13.14
C GLN A 53 -0.84 1.76 13.76
N PHE A 54 -1.72 1.62 14.75
CA PHE A 54 -2.10 0.34 15.32
C PHE A 54 -2.66 -0.63 14.26
N GLU A 55 -3.60 -0.21 13.42
CA GLU A 55 -4.24 -1.11 12.45
C GLU A 55 -3.26 -1.58 11.37
N LEU A 56 -2.42 -0.68 10.86
CA LEU A 56 -1.39 -1.03 9.88
C LEU A 56 -0.30 -1.93 10.49
N ARG A 57 0.08 -1.70 11.77
CA ARG A 57 0.97 -2.59 12.53
C ARG A 57 0.40 -3.97 12.71
N ASP A 58 -0.83 -4.05 13.21
CA ASP A 58 -1.50 -5.32 13.49
C ASP A 58 -1.70 -6.12 12.20
N TYR A 59 -2.06 -5.43 11.12
CA TYR A 59 -2.16 -5.99 9.79
C TYR A 59 -0.82 -6.55 9.30
N TYR A 60 0.24 -5.74 9.37
CA TYR A 60 1.58 -6.16 8.97
C TYR A 60 2.04 -7.37 9.80
N ALA A 61 1.89 -7.33 11.12
CA ALA A 61 2.28 -8.43 12.02
C ALA A 61 1.50 -9.72 11.74
N SER A 62 0.21 -9.60 11.42
CA SER A 62 -0.68 -10.74 11.21
C SER A 62 -0.50 -11.41 9.86
N ILE A 63 -0.17 -10.65 8.81
CA ILE A 63 -0.18 -11.15 7.42
C ILE A 63 1.15 -10.96 6.71
N LEU A 64 1.75 -9.78 6.79
CA LEU A 64 2.90 -9.41 5.95
C LEU A 64 4.26 -9.76 6.57
N MET A 65 4.35 -9.94 7.89
CA MET A 65 5.62 -10.16 8.61
C MET A 65 6.40 -11.41 8.15
N VAL A 66 5.70 -12.47 7.70
CA VAL A 66 6.39 -13.65 7.13
C VAL A 66 7.05 -13.33 5.78
N TYR A 67 6.62 -12.23 5.15
CA TYR A 67 7.05 -11.76 3.85
C TYR A 67 7.90 -10.48 3.92
N SER A 68 8.45 -10.11 5.08
CA SER A 68 9.18 -8.83 5.28
C SER A 68 10.25 -8.54 4.23
N ASN A 69 11.03 -9.54 3.83
CA ASN A 69 12.04 -9.37 2.77
C ASN A 69 11.44 -8.98 1.40
N MET A 70 10.22 -9.44 1.11
CA MET A 70 9.49 -9.10 -0.12
C MET A 70 8.89 -7.70 0.01
N VAL A 71 8.33 -7.39 1.19
CA VAL A 71 7.79 -6.06 1.50
C VAL A 71 8.90 -5.00 1.41
N GLU A 72 10.08 -5.25 1.97
CA GLU A 72 11.23 -4.33 1.90
C GLU A 72 11.63 -4.01 0.46
N ARG A 73 11.69 -5.04 -0.41
CA ARG A 73 12.00 -4.84 -1.83
C ARG A 73 10.89 -4.08 -2.56
N ALA A 74 9.63 -4.33 -2.21
CA ALA A 74 8.51 -3.61 -2.79
C ALA A 74 8.49 -2.14 -2.33
N LEU A 75 8.79 -1.86 -1.06
CA LEU A 75 8.90 -0.50 -0.51
C LEU A 75 9.93 0.33 -1.25
N LYS A 76 11.13 -0.20 -1.50
CA LYS A 76 12.17 0.50 -2.30
C LYS A 76 11.67 0.91 -3.67
N LYS A 77 10.87 0.07 -4.33
CA LYS A 77 10.23 0.42 -5.61
C LYS A 77 9.18 1.51 -5.44
N VAL A 78 8.40 1.49 -4.36
CA VAL A 78 7.41 2.54 -4.06
C VAL A 78 8.10 3.88 -3.79
N GLU A 79 9.25 3.87 -3.11
CA GLU A 79 10.10 5.07 -2.92
C GLU A 79 10.55 5.69 -4.23
N GLU A 80 11.02 4.86 -5.17
CA GLU A 80 11.44 5.33 -6.49
C GLU A 80 10.28 5.96 -7.28
N LEU A 81 9.04 5.52 -7.02
CA LEU A 81 7.85 6.08 -7.69
C LEU A 81 7.37 7.38 -7.08
N ASN A 82 7.64 7.59 -5.79
CA ASN A 82 7.19 8.75 -5.02
C ASN A 82 5.70 9.08 -5.29
N PRO A 83 4.77 8.14 -5.05
CA PRO A 83 3.37 8.36 -5.33
C PRO A 83 2.80 9.45 -4.41
N ARG A 84 1.89 10.26 -4.95
CA ARG A 84 1.13 11.24 -4.15
C ARG A 84 0.08 10.56 -3.27
N LEU A 85 -0.53 9.48 -3.76
CA LEU A 85 -1.60 8.76 -3.06
C LEU A 85 -1.35 7.26 -3.19
N ILE A 86 -1.44 6.56 -2.06
CA ILE A 86 -1.44 5.09 -2.00
C ILE A 86 -2.88 4.62 -1.73
N ALA A 87 -3.37 3.71 -2.56
CA ALA A 87 -4.71 3.14 -2.48
C ALA A 87 -4.63 1.60 -2.38
N PRO A 88 -4.82 1.03 -1.18
CA PRO A 88 -5.02 -0.41 -1.03
C PRO A 88 -6.30 -0.83 -1.78
N MET A 89 -6.28 -1.99 -2.44
CA MET A 89 -7.40 -2.43 -3.29
C MET A 89 -8.04 -3.75 -2.87
N SER A 90 -7.55 -4.40 -1.81
CA SER A 90 -8.05 -5.71 -1.43
C SER A 90 -9.52 -5.66 -0.98
N PRO A 91 -10.46 -6.32 -1.67
CA PRO A 91 -11.90 -6.21 -1.38
C PRO A 91 -12.30 -6.73 0.00
N SER A 92 -11.47 -7.59 0.60
CA SER A 92 -11.67 -8.14 1.94
C SER A 92 -11.14 -7.25 3.05
N GLN A 93 -10.41 -6.19 2.72
CA GLN A 93 -9.72 -5.35 3.69
C GLN A 93 -10.22 -3.91 3.59
N GLY A 94 -10.70 -3.40 4.72
CA GLY A 94 -11.07 -1.99 4.83
C GLY A 94 -9.79 -1.18 4.98
N GLY A 95 -9.31 -0.59 3.89
CA GLY A 95 -8.17 0.32 3.90
C GLY A 95 -8.60 1.71 3.44
N SER A 96 -8.28 2.74 4.23
CA SER A 96 -8.38 4.13 3.74
C SER A 96 -7.20 4.42 2.80
N CYS A 97 -7.41 5.29 1.81
CA CYS A 97 -6.35 5.80 0.96
C CYS A 97 -5.44 6.75 1.75
N TYR A 98 -4.14 6.69 1.49
CA TYR A 98 -3.13 7.48 2.20
C TYR A 98 -2.64 8.62 1.32
N SER A 99 -2.94 9.87 1.72
CA SER A 99 -2.43 11.08 1.07
C SER A 99 -1.01 11.46 1.48
N GLY A 100 -0.50 10.86 2.56
CA GLY A 100 0.86 11.03 3.06
C GLY A 100 1.72 9.79 2.78
N ALA A 101 1.91 9.41 1.51
CA ALA A 101 2.60 8.17 1.13
C ALA A 101 3.95 7.97 1.85
N LEU A 102 4.77 9.02 1.95
CA LEU A 102 6.06 8.98 2.64
C LEU A 102 5.95 8.66 4.14
N GLN A 103 4.88 9.11 4.80
CA GLN A 103 4.65 8.83 6.22
C GLN A 103 4.33 7.34 6.44
N GLU A 104 3.52 6.77 5.56
CA GLU A 104 3.15 5.34 5.63
C GLU A 104 4.32 4.42 5.29
N MET A 105 5.10 4.82 4.29
CA MET A 105 6.29 4.09 3.90
C MET A 105 7.30 4.11 5.04
N GLY A 106 7.62 5.29 5.57
CA GLY A 106 8.51 5.42 6.73
C GLY A 106 8.01 4.66 7.95
N PHE A 107 6.69 4.52 8.11
CA PHE A 107 6.13 3.68 9.16
C PHE A 107 6.34 2.18 8.92
N LEU A 108 6.04 1.67 7.73
CA LEU A 108 6.28 0.27 7.39
C LEU A 108 7.77 -0.09 7.47
N GLU A 109 8.66 0.83 7.11
CA GLU A 109 10.10 0.68 7.31
C GLU A 109 10.48 0.48 8.79
N THR A 110 9.73 1.05 9.74
CA THR A 110 9.98 0.79 11.17
C THR A 110 9.56 -0.61 11.64
N LEU A 111 8.80 -1.35 10.83
CA LEU A 111 8.27 -2.68 11.16
C LEU A 111 9.04 -3.83 10.50
N ILE A 112 9.90 -3.52 9.53
CA ILE A 112 10.75 -4.46 8.79
C ILE A 112 12.12 -4.52 9.44
#